data_AF-A0A1F9A7P8-F1
#
_entry.id   AF-A0A1F9A7P8-F1
#
_cell.length_a   1.000
_cell.length_b   1.000
_cell.length_c   1.000
_cell.angle_alpha   90.00
_cell.angle_beta   90.00
_cell.angle_gamma   90.00
#
_symmetry.space_group_name_H-M   'P 1'
#
loop_
_entity.id
_entity.type
_entity.pdbx_description
1 polymer ?
#
loop_
_entity_poly.entity_id
_entity_poly.type
_entity_poly.pdbx_seq_one_letter_code
_entity_poly.pdbx_strand_id
1 'polypeptide(L)' 'MIQVDVPLIEIQRALKAKGYYTGPVDGVWNRETWAAIVEFKRANGLKPDGVVTAATWDLLKQ' A
#
# COMPACT_ATOMS: atom_id res chain seq x y z
N MET A 1 -2.42 -3.52 8.20
CA MET A 1 -3.66 -4.32 8.25
C MET A 1 -4.40 -4.11 6.95
N ILE A 2 -4.82 -5.20 6.29
CA ILE A 2 -5.52 -5.13 5.00
C ILE A 2 -7.00 -5.42 5.29
N GLN A 3 -7.89 -4.51 4.88
CA GLN A 3 -9.35 -4.63 5.07
C GLN A 3 -10.09 -4.87 3.75
N VAL A 4 -9.36 -5.27 2.72
CA VAL A 4 -9.86 -5.59 1.38
C VAL A 4 -9.46 -7.01 1.04
N ASP A 5 -10.24 -7.68 0.20
CA ASP A 5 -9.89 -9.00 -0.35
C ASP A 5 -8.89 -8.85 -1.50
N VAL A 6 -7.70 -8.34 -1.16
CA VAL A 6 -6.60 -8.13 -2.11
C VAL A 6 -5.32 -8.70 -1.48
N PRO A 7 -4.61 -9.60 -2.18
CA PRO A 7 -3.33 -10.12 -1.72
C PRO A 7 -2.30 -9.01 -1.46
N LEU A 8 -1.52 -9.12 -0.39
CA LEU A 8 -0.49 -8.13 -0.06
C LEU A 8 0.55 -7.96 -1.17
N ILE A 9 0.83 -9.03 -1.93
CA ILE A 9 1.74 -8.98 -3.08
C ILE A 9 1.26 -8.00 -4.16
N GLU A 10 -0.06 -7.87 -4.37
CA GLU A 10 -0.63 -6.91 -5.33
C GLU A 10 -0.56 -5.49 -4.80
N ILE A 11 -0.73 -5.29 -3.49
CA ILE A 11 -0.55 -3.98 -2.85
C ILE A 11 0.90 -3.53 -2.97
N GLN A 12 1.87 -4.40 -2.66
CA GLN A 12 3.29 -4.12 -2.83
C GLN A 12 3.65 -3.81 -4.28
N ARG A 13 3.10 -4.57 -5.24
CA ARG A 13 3.28 -4.33 -6.68
C ARG A 13 2.78 -2.94 -7.08
N ALA A 14 1.57 -2.56 -6.65
CA ALA A 14 0.98 -1.25 -6.94
C ALA A 14 1.76 -0.10 -6.31
N LEU A 15 2.16 -0.24 -5.04
CA LEU A 15 3.00 0.75 -4.35
C LEU A 15 4.35 0.92 -5.05
N LYS A 16 4.95 -0.18 -5.52
CA LYS A 16 6.22 -0.15 -6.26
C LYS A 16 6.07 0.51 -7.62
N ALA A 17 5.00 0.20 -8.35
CA ALA A 17 4.69 0.84 -9.63
C ALA A 17 4.49 2.37 -9.49
N LYS A 18 3.95 2.83 -8.36
CA LYS A 18 3.79 4.25 -8.05
C LYS A 18 5.03 4.89 -7.39
N GLY A 19 6.10 4.14 -7.14
CA GLY A 19 7.34 4.65 -6.58
C GLY A 19 7.38 4.79 -5.05
N TYR A 20 6.35 4.34 -4.33
CA TYR A 20 6.29 4.40 -2.86
C TYR A 20 6.97 3.22 -2.16
N TYR A 21 7.24 2.12 -2.89
CA TYR A 21 7.81 0.91 -2.31
C TYR A 21 9.02 0.41 -3.11
N THR A 22 10.16 0.25 -2.44
CA THR A 22 11.41 -0.19 -3.07
C THR A 22 11.80 -1.62 -2.72
N GLY A 23 11.18 -2.21 -1.70
CA GLY A 23 11.48 -3.56 -1.21
C GLY A 23 11.00 -4.70 -2.14
N PRO A 24 11.17 -5.96 -1.69
CA PRO A 24 10.72 -7.16 -2.40
C PRO A 24 9.19 -7.26 -2.49
N VAL A 25 8.68 -7.68 -3.64
CA VAL A 25 7.24 -7.96 -3.83
C VAL A 25 7.00 -9.43 -3.49
N ASP A 26 6.95 -9.73 -2.20
CA ASP A 26 6.96 -11.09 -1.63
C ASP A 26 5.67 -11.43 -0.85
N GLY A 27 4.75 -10.47 -0.72
CA GLY A 27 3.53 -10.62 0.06
C GLY A 27 3.75 -10.61 1.58
N VAL A 28 4.91 -10.15 2.06
CA VAL A 28 5.24 -10.10 3.49
C VAL A 28 4.96 -8.71 4.07
N TRP A 29 4.22 -8.70 5.18
CA TRP A 29 4.00 -7.47 5.92
C TRP A 29 5.24 -7.08 6.74
N ASN A 30 5.91 -6.00 6.35
CA ASN A 30 7.10 -5.48 7.02
C ASN A 30 7.05 -3.95 7.20
N ARG A 31 8.06 -3.39 7.86
CA ARG A 31 8.17 -1.94 8.13
C ARG A 31 8.18 -1.11 6.84
N GLU A 32 8.83 -1.61 5.80
CA GLU A 32 8.91 -0.92 4.50
C GLU A 32 7.55 -0.85 3.82
N THR A 33 6.79 -1.95 3.83
CA THR A 33 5.43 -2.01 3.28
C THR A 33 4.51 -1.07 4.05
N TRP A 34 4.61 -1.03 5.38
CA TRP A 34 3.86 -0.08 6.20
C TRP A 34 4.21 1.37 5.87
N ALA A 35 5.50 1.71 5.76
CA ALA A 35 5.95 3.05 5.44
C ALA A 35 5.44 3.51 4.06
N ALA A 36 5.53 2.63 3.05
CA ALA A 36 5.02 2.88 1.72
C ALA A 36 3.51 3.16 1.70
N ILE A 37 2.71 2.39 2.46
CA ILE A 37 1.27 2.63 2.60
C ILE A 37 1.01 3.99 3.24
N VAL A 38 1.72 4.32 4.31
CA VAL A 38 1.55 5.59 5.03
C VAL A 38 1.90 6.78 4.13
N GLU A 39 3.01 6.69 3.40
CA GLU A 39 3.45 7.72 2.47
C GLU A 39 2.46 7.91 1.32
N PHE A 40 2.03 6.81 0.69
CA PHE A 40 1.01 6.83 -0.35
C PHE A 40 -0.28 7.50 0.15
N LYS A 41 -0.76 7.11 1.33
CA LYS A 41 -1.98 7.68 1.91
C LYS A 41 -1.81 9.17 2.20
N ARG A 42 -0.66 9.58 2.75
CA ARG A 42 -0.33 10.99 2.99
C ARG A 42 -0.36 11.80 1.68
N ALA A 43 0.27 11.29 0.62
CA ALA A 43 0.33 11.97 -0.68
C ALA A 43 -1.04 12.12 -1.35
N ASN A 44 -1.99 11.21 -1.05
CA ASN A 44 -3.35 11.22 -1.60
C ASN A 44 -4.40 11.81 -0.63
N GLY A 45 -3.97 12.50 0.43
CA GLY A 45 -4.89 13.14 1.38
C GLY A 45 -5.72 12.16 2.24
N LEU A 46 -5.33 10.89 2.30
CA LEU A 46 -5.94 9.89 3.18
C LEU A 46 -5.28 9.92 4.57
N LYS A 47 -5.96 9.34 5.57
CA LYS A 47 -5.40 9.15 6.91
C LYS A 47 -4.09 8.33 6.83
N PRO A 48 -2.93 8.87 7.24
CA PRO A 48 -1.62 8.25 7.04
C PRO A 48 -1.34 7.16 8.08
N ASP A 49 -2.10 6.07 8.01
CA ASP A 49 -1.92 4.86 8.82
C ASP A 49 -1.63 3.65 7.93
N GLY A 50 -1.26 2.52 8.55
CA GLY A 50 -0.97 1.27 7.84
C GLY A 50 -2.20 0.46 7.46
N VAL A 51 -3.36 1.08 7.25
CA VAL A 51 -4.61 0.37 6.89
C VAL A 51 -4.94 0.57 5.42
N VAL A 52 -5.09 -0.55 4.71
CA VAL A 52 -5.53 -0.55 3.31
C VAL A 52 -7.02 -0.86 3.29
N THR A 53 -7.83 0.15 2.98
CA THR A 53 -9.29 0.04 2.77
C THR A 53 -9.61 0.03 1.28
N ALA A 54 -10.88 -0.16 0.92
CA ALA A 54 -11.34 -0.07 -0.47
C ALA A 54 -10.93 1.26 -1.13
N ALA A 55 -11.08 2.38 -0.42
CA ALA A 55 -10.66 3.70 -0.90
C ALA A 55 -9.14 3.80 -1.15
N THR A 56 -8.32 3.21 -0.25
CA THR A 56 -6.87 3.13 -0.48
C THR A 56 -6.56 2.32 -1.74
N TRP A 57 -7.23 1.17 -1.91
CA TRP A 57 -7.01 0.28 -3.05
C TRP A 57 -7.46 0.90 -4.39
N ASP A 58 -8.59 1.60 -4.40
CA ASP A 58 -9.10 2.26 -5.60
C ASP A 58 -8.13 3.30 -6.15
N LEU A 59 -7.38 3.99 -5.27
CA LEU A 59 -6.33 4.92 -5.68
C LEU A 59 -5.02 4.22 -6.08
N LEU A 60 -4.73 3.05 -5.49
CA LEU A 60 -3.54 2.26 -5.83
C LEU A 60 -3.64 1.60 -7.21
N LYS A 61 -4.84 1.17 -7.61
CA LYS A 61 -5.07 0.43 -8.86
C LYS A 61 -5.27 1.31 -10.10
N GLN A 62 -5.40 2.63 -9.92
CA GLN A 62 -5.44 3.63 -11.00
C GLN A 62 -4.05 3.85 -11.56
#